data_AF-A0A369T370-F1
#
_entry.id   AF-A0A369T370-F1
#
_cell.length_a   1.000
_cell.length_b   1.000
_cell.length_c   1.000
_cell.angle_alpha   90.00
_cell.angle_beta   90.00
_cell.angle_gamma   90.00
#
_symmetry.space_group_name_H-M   'P 1'
#
loop_
_entity.id
_entity.type
_entity.pdbx_description
1 polymer ?
#
loop_
_entity_poly.entity_id
_entity_poly.type
_entity_poly.pdbx_seq_one_letter_code
_entity_poly.pdbx_strand_id
1 'polypeptide(L)'
;MLRAISFDLWFTLIWETKEDEELYLRMRLESLRDFLRGRGYEVPLETIRDLYLATRDFRMVVPPKELLRMIFMRLGLRLDEGSLEEASEAYAGSTDSFVPKVNEEAVQVLPELRKRGIRLALVTNTSFSERSIRAILRNVNLDHFDVIITSCESGFLKPQREIFSALIRRLGLTGSQVMHVGDSCYHDVIGAWNAGLRALHYPRLIHLRGASEEPCDFERIDSLRRLIEIVEMRE
;
A
#
# COMPACT_ATOMS: atom_id res chain seq x y z
N MET A 1 -10.49 7.78 -24.22
CA MET A 1 -10.19 8.90 -23.30
C MET A 1 -9.76 8.35 -21.95
N LEU A 2 -8.82 9.02 -21.27
CA LEU A 2 -8.39 8.64 -19.90
C LEU A 2 -9.52 8.97 -18.93
N ARG A 3 -9.83 8.09 -17.97
CA ARG A 3 -10.92 8.28 -16.99
C ARG A 3 -10.50 8.08 -15.54
N ALA A 4 -9.38 7.40 -15.32
CA ALA A 4 -8.82 7.20 -13.99
C ALA A 4 -7.29 7.21 -14.01
N ILE A 5 -6.71 7.68 -12.93
CA ILE A 5 -5.28 7.54 -12.64
C ILE A 5 -5.14 6.76 -11.34
N SER A 6 -4.38 5.68 -11.41
CA SER A 6 -3.99 4.87 -10.26
C SER A 6 -2.54 5.16 -9.89
N PHE A 7 -2.23 5.12 -8.61
CA PHE A 7 -0.90 5.41 -8.10
C PHE A 7 -0.35 4.22 -7.33
N ASP A 8 0.97 4.05 -7.32
CA ASP A 8 1.65 3.44 -6.20
C ASP A 8 1.60 4.36 -4.96
N LEU A 9 1.93 3.82 -3.79
CA LEU A 9 1.92 4.55 -2.52
C LEU A 9 3.32 4.98 -2.06
N TRP A 10 4.17 4.00 -1.74
CA TRP A 10 5.42 4.20 -1.00
C TRP A 10 6.53 4.64 -1.95
N PHE A 11 7.17 5.76 -1.66
CA PHE A 11 8.11 6.45 -2.55
C PHE A 11 7.48 6.99 -3.84
N THR A 12 6.13 7.05 -3.90
CA THR A 12 5.37 7.76 -4.94
C THR A 12 4.59 8.93 -4.36
N LEU A 13 3.71 8.68 -3.38
CA LEU A 13 2.85 9.69 -2.76
C LEU A 13 3.23 10.02 -1.32
N ILE A 14 3.73 9.01 -0.61
CA ILE A 14 4.27 9.12 0.74
C ILE A 14 5.59 8.36 0.80
N TRP A 15 6.37 8.59 1.85
CA TRP A 15 7.61 7.86 2.07
C TRP A 15 7.89 7.75 3.57
N GLU A 16 8.82 6.88 3.90
CA GLU A 16 9.20 6.55 5.27
C GLU A 16 10.70 6.31 5.37
N THR A 17 11.25 6.52 6.56
CA THR A 17 12.62 6.13 6.89
C THR A 17 12.63 4.75 7.57
N LYS A 18 13.82 4.19 7.77
CA LYS A 18 13.95 2.91 8.51
C LYS A 18 13.46 3.04 9.95
N GLU A 19 13.61 4.21 10.56
CA GLU A 19 13.13 4.50 11.90
C GLU A 19 11.60 4.52 11.95
N ASP A 20 10.94 5.04 10.90
CA ASP A 20 9.48 4.99 10.77
C ASP A 20 8.99 3.54 10.62
N GLU A 21 9.67 2.73 9.79
CA GLU A 21 9.38 1.29 9.63
C GLU A 21 9.48 0.54 10.96
N GLU A 22 10.57 0.77 11.69
CA GLU A 22 10.79 0.16 13.00
C GLU A 22 9.76 0.65 14.04
N LEU A 23 9.31 1.90 13.94
CA LEU A 23 8.29 2.46 14.83
C LEU A 23 6.94 1.74 14.66
N TYR A 24 6.38 1.70 13.45
CA TYR A 24 5.06 1.06 13.28
C TYR A 24 5.14 -0.46 13.45
N LEU A 25 6.28 -1.07 13.15
CA LEU A 25 6.54 -2.47 13.48
C LEU A 25 6.43 -2.69 14.99
N ARG A 26 7.12 -1.87 15.80
CA ARG A 26 7.05 -1.96 17.26
C ARG A 26 5.63 -1.78 17.77
N MET A 27 4.90 -0.77 17.29
CA MET A 27 3.51 -0.51 17.69
C MET A 27 2.62 -1.74 17.47
N ARG A 28 2.77 -2.40 16.31
CA ARG A 28 2.05 -3.64 15.99
C ARG A 28 2.40 -4.79 16.93
N LEU A 29 3.70 -5.00 17.18
CA LEU A 29 4.15 -6.10 18.03
C LEU A 29 3.76 -5.89 19.51
N GLU A 30 3.82 -4.64 20.00
CA GLU A 30 3.37 -4.28 21.34
C GLU A 30 1.86 -4.47 21.49
N SER A 31 1.07 -4.06 20.49
CA SER A 31 -0.38 -4.31 20.45
C SER A 31 -0.69 -5.82 20.54
N LEU A 32 0.02 -6.66 19.79
CA LEU A 32 -0.14 -8.12 19.87
C LEU A 32 0.25 -8.68 21.24
N ARG A 33 1.35 -8.21 21.83
CA ARG A 33 1.77 -8.60 23.18
C ARG A 33 0.69 -8.25 24.21
N ASP A 34 0.12 -7.05 24.11
CA ASP A 34 -0.91 -6.58 25.03
C ASP A 34 -2.21 -7.35 24.88
N PHE A 35 -2.61 -7.65 23.65
CA PHE A 35 -3.71 -8.55 23.34
C PHE A 35 -3.53 -9.94 23.97
N LEU A 36 -2.34 -10.54 23.82
CA LEU A 36 -2.01 -11.86 24.37
C LEU A 36 -2.00 -11.84 25.90
N ARG A 37 -1.38 -10.82 26.50
CA ARG A 37 -1.32 -10.63 27.95
C ARG A 37 -2.71 -10.46 28.56
N GLY A 38 -3.60 -9.72 27.90
CA GLY A 38 -5.00 -9.57 28.32
C GLY A 38 -5.78 -10.88 28.37
N ARG A 39 -5.28 -11.94 27.71
CA ARG A 39 -5.84 -13.29 27.69
C ARG A 39 -5.06 -14.29 28.54
N GLY A 40 -4.12 -13.82 29.36
CA GLY A 40 -3.31 -14.66 30.26
C GLY A 40 -2.11 -15.32 29.60
N TYR A 41 -1.73 -14.94 28.38
CA TYR A 41 -0.52 -15.43 27.72
C TYR A 41 0.64 -14.46 27.93
N GLU A 42 1.70 -14.93 28.57
CA GLU A 42 2.96 -14.18 28.67
C GLU A 42 3.91 -14.59 27.55
N VAL A 43 4.02 -13.75 26.52
CA VAL A 43 4.93 -13.97 25.39
C VAL A 43 5.92 -12.81 25.30
N PRO A 44 7.23 -13.06 25.33
CA PRO A 44 8.24 -12.01 25.16
C PRO A 44 8.08 -11.30 23.81
N LEU A 45 8.26 -9.97 23.80
CA LEU A 45 8.13 -9.17 22.58
C LEU A 45 9.06 -9.67 21.46
N GLU A 46 10.28 -10.09 21.80
CA GLU A 46 11.23 -10.63 20.84
C GLU A 46 10.76 -11.94 20.21
N THR A 47 10.05 -12.79 20.95
CA THR A 47 9.46 -14.00 20.37
C THR A 47 8.38 -13.64 19.34
N ILE A 48 7.55 -12.63 19.61
CA ILE A 48 6.55 -12.14 18.65
C ILE A 48 7.25 -11.52 17.44
N ARG A 49 8.32 -10.76 17.65
CA ARG A 49 9.15 -10.16 16.59
C ARG A 49 9.73 -11.23 15.66
N ASP A 50 10.38 -12.25 16.22
CA ASP A 50 11.02 -13.32 15.45
C ASP A 50 9.99 -14.07 14.59
N LEU A 51 8.83 -14.40 15.17
CA LEU A 51 7.75 -15.04 14.45
C LEU A 51 7.18 -14.14 13.35
N TYR A 52 7.01 -12.84 13.62
CA TYR A 52 6.58 -11.89 12.62
C TYR A 52 7.59 -11.77 11.47
N LEU A 53 8.89 -11.67 11.76
CA LEU A 53 9.93 -11.61 10.72
C LEU A 53 10.00 -12.90 9.89
N ALA A 54 9.69 -14.06 10.49
CA ALA A 54 9.59 -15.32 9.76
C ALA A 54 8.43 -15.37 8.74
N THR A 55 7.52 -14.39 8.75
CA THR A 55 6.41 -14.29 7.79
C THR A 55 6.69 -13.37 6.59
N ARG A 56 7.91 -12.84 6.47
CA ARG A 56 8.27 -11.81 5.47
C ARG A 56 7.85 -12.14 4.04
N ASP A 57 7.86 -13.42 3.66
CA ASP A 57 7.56 -13.89 2.30
C ASP A 57 6.05 -13.90 2.02
N PHE A 58 5.20 -13.82 3.06
CA PHE A 58 3.75 -13.93 2.97
C PHE A 58 3.02 -12.67 3.44
N ARG A 59 3.63 -11.83 4.29
CA ARG A 59 2.95 -10.71 4.96
C ARG A 59 2.35 -9.65 4.03
N MET A 60 2.77 -9.62 2.77
CA MET A 60 2.21 -8.71 1.75
C MET A 60 1.21 -9.40 0.81
N VAL A 61 0.91 -10.68 0.98
CA VAL A 61 -0.05 -11.45 0.17
C VAL A 61 -1.07 -12.19 1.01
N VAL A 62 -1.05 -11.97 2.32
CA VAL A 62 -1.93 -12.61 3.29
C VAL A 62 -2.54 -11.52 4.17
N PRO A 63 -3.87 -11.51 4.39
CA PRO A 63 -4.51 -10.53 5.25
C PRO A 63 -3.99 -10.60 6.69
N PRO A 64 -3.97 -9.48 7.45
CA PRO A 64 -3.48 -9.46 8.83
C PRO A 64 -4.04 -10.58 9.72
N LYS A 65 -5.35 -10.85 9.67
CA LYS A 65 -5.95 -11.94 10.46
C LYS A 65 -5.33 -13.31 10.20
N GLU A 66 -5.14 -13.67 8.92
CA GLU A 66 -4.54 -14.95 8.52
C GLU A 66 -3.06 -15.03 8.93
N LEU A 67 -2.35 -13.90 8.79
CA LEU A 67 -0.98 -13.76 9.26
C LEU A 67 -0.86 -14.00 10.77
N LEU A 68 -1.74 -13.38 11.56
CA LEU A 68 -1.79 -13.55 13.01
C LEU A 68 -2.18 -14.97 13.41
N ARG A 69 -3.10 -15.61 12.69
CA ARG A 69 -3.43 -17.04 12.88
C ARG A 69 -2.18 -17.89 12.79
N MET A 70 -1.32 -17.68 11.78
CA MET A 70 -0.06 -18.41 11.64
C MET A 70 0.89 -18.17 12.83
N ILE A 71 1.02 -16.91 13.27
CA ILE A 71 1.88 -16.55 14.41
C ILE A 71 1.39 -17.21 15.70
N PHE A 72 0.08 -17.15 15.98
CA PHE A 72 -0.50 -17.77 17.17
C PHE A 72 -0.38 -19.29 17.14
N MET A 73 -0.60 -19.92 15.98
CA MET A 73 -0.37 -21.36 15.82
C MET A 73 1.09 -21.76 16.09
N ARG A 74 2.06 -20.93 15.67
CA ARG A 74 3.49 -21.14 15.96
C ARG A 74 3.82 -20.98 17.44
N LEU A 75 3.07 -20.15 18.17
CA LEU A 75 3.14 -20.05 19.64
C LEU A 75 2.43 -21.21 20.36
N GLY A 76 1.82 -22.15 19.63
CA GLY A 76 1.00 -23.23 20.21
C GLY A 76 -0.38 -22.76 20.67
N LEU A 77 -0.80 -21.55 20.28
CA LEU A 77 -2.08 -20.96 20.64
C LEU A 77 -3.11 -21.23 19.54
N ARG A 78 -4.29 -21.70 19.95
CA ARG A 78 -5.46 -21.85 19.08
C ARG A 78 -6.54 -20.90 19.57
N LEU A 79 -6.62 -19.76 18.91
CA LEU A 79 -7.67 -18.77 19.16
C LEU A 79 -8.89 -19.08 18.31
N ASP A 80 -10.07 -18.77 18.82
CA ASP A 80 -11.32 -18.78 18.06
C ASP A 80 -11.36 -17.62 17.05
N GLU A 81 -12.31 -17.65 16.11
CA GLU A 81 -12.44 -16.63 15.07
C GLU A 81 -12.71 -15.23 15.63
N GLY A 82 -13.44 -15.10 16.74
CA GLY A 82 -13.71 -13.80 17.37
C GLY A 82 -12.43 -13.20 17.96
N SER A 83 -11.67 -14.01 18.70
CA SER A 83 -10.36 -13.60 19.22
C SER A 83 -9.36 -13.25 18.11
N LEU A 84 -9.39 -13.95 16.97
CA LEU A 84 -8.54 -13.62 15.82
C LEU A 84 -8.94 -12.30 15.16
N GLU A 85 -10.23 -12.01 15.06
CA GLU A 85 -10.72 -10.74 14.55
C GLU A 85 -10.31 -9.58 15.47
N GLU A 86 -10.51 -9.72 16.79
CA GLU A 86 -10.07 -8.73 17.78
C GLU A 86 -8.55 -8.47 17.70
N ALA A 87 -7.74 -9.53 17.57
CA ALA A 87 -6.30 -9.40 17.42
C ALA A 87 -5.92 -8.66 16.13
N SER A 88 -6.60 -8.97 15.02
CA SER A 88 -6.39 -8.34 13.73
C SER A 88 -6.77 -6.86 13.77
N GLU A 89 -7.88 -6.51 14.41
CA GLU A 89 -8.30 -5.12 14.61
C GLU A 89 -7.31 -4.34 15.48
N ALA A 90 -6.85 -4.93 16.60
CA ALA A 90 -5.87 -4.30 17.47
C ALA A 90 -4.52 -4.11 16.76
N TYR A 91 -4.08 -5.09 15.96
CA TYR A 91 -2.85 -5.03 15.17
C TYR A 91 -2.92 -3.97 14.06
N ALA A 92 -4.01 -3.93 13.30
CA ALA A 92 -4.18 -2.96 12.22
C ALA A 92 -4.33 -1.54 12.80
N GLY A 93 -5.19 -1.41 13.81
CA GLY A 93 -5.53 -0.14 14.47
C GLY A 93 -4.37 0.49 15.22
N SER A 94 -3.38 -0.30 15.68
CA SER A 94 -2.20 0.25 16.36
C SER A 94 -1.36 1.17 15.48
N THR A 95 -1.60 1.18 14.16
CA THR A 95 -0.88 2.02 13.19
C THR A 95 -1.74 3.09 12.55
N ASP A 96 -3.02 3.20 12.93
CA ASP A 96 -3.95 4.17 12.33
C ASP A 96 -3.52 5.63 12.61
N SER A 97 -2.75 5.88 13.67
CA SER A 97 -2.20 7.20 14.02
C SER A 97 -0.81 7.49 13.42
N PHE A 98 -0.26 6.57 12.62
CA PHE A 98 1.04 6.79 11.98
C PHE A 98 0.94 7.94 10.97
N VAL A 99 1.91 8.86 11.03
CA VAL A 99 2.00 10.01 10.13
C VAL A 99 3.23 9.82 9.24
N PRO A 100 3.04 9.43 7.96
CA PRO A 100 4.15 9.25 7.04
C PRO A 100 4.67 10.60 6.57
N LYS A 101 5.86 10.58 5.96
CA LYS A 101 6.38 11.75 5.26
C LYS A 101 5.69 11.85 3.89
N VAL A 102 5.47 13.06 3.41
CA VAL A 102 4.58 13.34 2.27
C VAL A 102 5.38 13.75 1.04
N ASN A 103 4.95 13.31 -0.14
CA ASN A 103 5.31 13.98 -1.38
C ASN A 103 4.45 15.24 -1.53
N GLU A 104 5.05 16.41 -1.33
CA GLU A 104 4.34 17.71 -1.35
C GLU A 104 3.58 17.97 -2.65
N GLU A 105 4.01 17.40 -3.77
CA GLU A 105 3.26 17.51 -5.03
C GLU A 105 1.92 16.79 -4.98
N ALA A 106 1.83 15.65 -4.27
CA ALA A 106 0.59 14.88 -4.18
C ALA A 106 -0.54 15.67 -3.50
N VAL A 107 -0.21 16.50 -2.50
CA VAL A 107 -1.15 17.35 -1.77
C VAL A 107 -1.91 18.29 -2.72
N GLN A 108 -1.23 18.78 -3.76
CA GLN A 108 -1.82 19.69 -4.75
C GLN A 108 -2.40 18.93 -5.95
N VAL A 109 -1.71 17.89 -6.43
CA VAL A 109 -2.06 17.21 -7.68
C VAL A 109 -3.31 16.34 -7.53
N LEU A 110 -3.46 15.58 -6.43
CA LEU A 110 -4.61 14.67 -6.30
C LEU A 110 -5.96 15.42 -6.31
N PRO A 111 -6.17 16.50 -5.52
CA PRO A 111 -7.40 17.27 -5.59
C PRO A 111 -7.65 17.88 -6.98
N GLU A 112 -6.60 18.33 -7.65
CA GLU A 112 -6.68 19.02 -8.94
C GLU A 112 -7.07 18.05 -10.09
N LEU A 113 -6.59 16.81 -10.03
CA LEU A 113 -7.04 15.73 -10.91
C LEU A 113 -8.52 15.40 -10.69
N ARG A 114 -8.99 15.35 -9.43
CA ARG A 114 -10.42 15.12 -9.14
C ARG A 114 -11.31 16.22 -9.68
N LYS A 115 -10.90 17.49 -9.59
CA LYS A 115 -11.66 18.62 -10.16
C LYS A 115 -11.85 18.49 -11.67
N ARG A 116 -10.91 17.83 -12.36
CA ARG A 116 -11.01 17.50 -13.80
C ARG A 116 -11.80 16.21 -14.08
N GLY A 117 -12.52 15.68 -13.10
CA GLY A 117 -13.35 14.48 -13.26
C GLY A 117 -12.57 13.18 -13.39
N ILE A 118 -11.26 13.17 -13.07
CA ILE A 118 -10.46 11.96 -13.05
C ILE A 118 -10.72 11.21 -11.74
N ARG A 119 -11.09 9.93 -11.87
CA ARG A 119 -11.16 9.02 -10.72
C ARG A 119 -9.77 8.63 -10.26
N LEU A 120 -9.57 8.55 -8.95
CA LEU A 120 -8.28 8.24 -8.37
C LEU A 120 -8.31 6.87 -7.73
N ALA A 121 -7.25 6.10 -7.97
CA ALA A 121 -7.07 4.82 -7.32
C ALA A 121 -5.65 4.64 -6.78
N LEU A 122 -5.49 3.70 -5.87
CA LEU A 122 -4.22 3.31 -5.28
C LEU A 122 -4.02 1.81 -5.46
N VAL A 123 -2.83 1.39 -5.85
CA VAL A 123 -2.43 -0.03 -5.92
C VAL A 123 -1.06 -0.15 -5.27
N THR A 124 -0.97 -0.85 -4.14
CA THR A 124 0.26 -0.90 -3.35
C THR A 124 0.60 -2.32 -2.89
N ASN A 125 1.88 -2.68 -3.03
CA ASN A 125 2.43 -3.87 -2.39
C ASN A 125 2.70 -3.54 -0.91
N THR A 126 1.90 -4.09 -0.01
CA THR A 126 1.93 -3.69 1.40
C THR A 126 1.37 -4.77 2.33
N SER A 127 1.72 -4.68 3.61
CA SER A 127 1.10 -5.46 4.70
C SER A 127 -0.08 -4.74 5.38
N PHE A 128 -0.33 -3.48 5.01
CA PHE A 128 -1.44 -2.70 5.55
C PHE A 128 -2.74 -2.99 4.77
N SER A 129 -3.86 -3.15 5.49
CA SER A 129 -5.19 -3.27 4.87
C SER A 129 -5.63 -1.96 4.20
N GLU A 130 -6.64 -2.01 3.33
CA GLU A 130 -7.27 -0.81 2.74
C GLU A 130 -7.71 0.16 3.85
N ARG A 131 -8.29 -0.35 4.95
CA ARG A 131 -8.68 0.45 6.10
C ARG A 131 -7.49 1.23 6.69
N SER A 132 -6.39 0.53 6.99
CA SER A 132 -5.23 1.18 7.61
C SER A 132 -4.54 2.15 6.66
N ILE A 133 -4.48 1.83 5.37
CA ILE A 133 -3.99 2.79 4.35
C ILE A 133 -4.85 4.05 4.32
N ARG A 134 -6.19 3.93 4.37
CA ARG A 134 -7.06 5.12 4.46
C ARG A 134 -6.81 5.93 5.73
N ALA A 135 -6.65 5.29 6.89
CA ALA A 135 -6.35 5.99 8.13
C ALA A 135 -5.04 6.79 8.03
N ILE A 136 -3.97 6.15 7.54
CA ILE A 136 -2.66 6.77 7.30
C ILE A 136 -2.78 7.97 6.34
N LEU A 137 -3.48 7.80 5.22
CA LEU A 137 -3.65 8.87 4.23
C LEU A 137 -4.47 10.06 4.76
N ARG A 138 -5.43 9.83 5.65
CA ARG A 138 -6.20 10.92 6.29
C ARG A 138 -5.33 11.78 7.20
N ASN A 139 -4.36 11.17 7.90
CA ASN A 139 -3.45 11.91 8.77
C ASN A 139 -2.61 12.96 8.00
N VAL A 140 -2.49 12.79 6.68
CA VAL A 140 -1.73 13.68 5.78
C VAL A 140 -2.58 14.31 4.68
N ASN A 141 -3.92 14.27 4.80
CA ASN A 141 -4.87 14.86 3.84
C ASN A 141 -4.77 14.33 2.39
N LEU A 142 -4.42 13.05 2.22
CA LEU A 142 -4.27 12.39 0.92
C LEU A 142 -5.35 11.33 0.60
N ASP A 143 -6.37 11.12 1.43
CA ASP A 143 -7.46 10.13 1.19
C ASP A 143 -8.46 10.62 0.11
N HIS A 144 -7.98 10.71 -1.14
CA HIS A 144 -8.74 11.16 -2.31
C HIS A 144 -9.22 10.01 -3.20
N PHE A 145 -9.02 8.77 -2.78
CA PHE A 145 -9.11 7.58 -3.64
C PHE A 145 -10.51 6.93 -3.63
N ASP A 146 -11.04 6.73 -4.83
CA ASP A 146 -12.27 5.98 -5.08
C ASP A 146 -12.06 4.47 -4.83
N VAL A 147 -10.87 3.97 -5.17
CA VAL A 147 -10.49 2.55 -5.03
C VAL A 147 -9.08 2.45 -4.45
N ILE A 148 -8.89 1.59 -3.45
CA ILE A 148 -7.56 1.22 -2.94
C ILE A 148 -7.43 -0.29 -3.03
N ILE A 149 -6.39 -0.78 -3.70
CA ILE A 149 -6.02 -2.20 -3.73
C ILE A 149 -4.73 -2.38 -2.94
N THR A 150 -4.78 -3.20 -1.90
CA THR A 150 -3.60 -3.64 -1.16
C THR A 150 -3.25 -5.07 -1.57
N SER A 151 -1.97 -5.39 -1.66
CA SER A 151 -1.55 -6.74 -2.02
C SER A 151 -1.91 -7.76 -0.93
N CYS A 152 -1.89 -7.38 0.36
CA CYS A 152 -2.22 -8.30 1.44
C CYS A 152 -3.68 -8.74 1.43
N GLU A 153 -4.61 -7.88 1.03
CA GLU A 153 -6.04 -8.25 0.92
C GLU A 153 -6.38 -8.88 -0.42
N SER A 154 -5.73 -8.45 -1.51
CA SER A 154 -5.99 -9.02 -2.84
C SER A 154 -5.31 -10.38 -3.05
N GLY A 155 -4.24 -10.68 -2.30
CA GLY A 155 -3.44 -11.90 -2.43
C GLY A 155 -2.43 -11.87 -3.59
N PHE A 156 -2.33 -10.76 -4.32
CA PHE A 156 -1.46 -10.61 -5.48
C PHE A 156 -0.54 -9.42 -5.32
N LEU A 157 0.73 -9.56 -5.72
CA LEU A 157 1.71 -8.46 -5.72
C LEU A 157 1.85 -7.89 -7.13
N LYS A 158 2.05 -6.59 -7.27
CA LYS A 158 2.67 -6.03 -8.47
C LYS A 158 4.02 -6.72 -8.71
N PRO A 159 4.38 -7.16 -9.94
CA PRO A 159 3.74 -6.87 -11.23
C PRO A 159 2.71 -7.92 -11.70
N GLN A 160 2.22 -8.80 -10.83
CA GLN A 160 1.21 -9.79 -11.20
C GLN A 160 -0.03 -9.10 -11.75
N ARG A 161 -0.55 -9.60 -12.87
CA ARG A 161 -1.63 -8.96 -13.62
C ARG A 161 -2.93 -8.88 -12.82
N GLU A 162 -3.11 -9.78 -11.87
CA GLU A 162 -4.31 -9.98 -11.07
C GLU A 162 -4.62 -8.76 -10.19
N ILE A 163 -3.60 -8.10 -9.61
CA ILE A 163 -3.81 -6.91 -8.77
C ILE A 163 -4.36 -5.73 -9.60
N PHE A 164 -3.83 -5.52 -10.81
CA PHE A 164 -4.31 -4.51 -11.75
C PHE A 164 -5.66 -4.89 -12.37
N SER A 165 -5.91 -6.18 -12.58
CA SER A 165 -7.21 -6.67 -13.04
C SER A 165 -8.30 -6.42 -11.98
N ALA A 166 -7.98 -6.60 -10.71
CA ALA A 166 -8.86 -6.25 -9.60
C ALA A 166 -9.17 -4.75 -9.56
N LEU A 167 -8.16 -3.89 -9.77
CA LEU A 167 -8.34 -2.45 -9.91
C LEU A 167 -9.33 -2.11 -11.04
N ILE A 168 -9.09 -2.61 -12.25
CA ILE A 168 -9.93 -2.33 -13.42
C ILE A 168 -11.39 -2.74 -13.17
N ARG A 169 -11.60 -3.93 -12.58
CA ARG A 169 -12.93 -4.41 -12.19
C ARG A 169 -13.62 -3.51 -11.18
N ARG A 170 -12.93 -3.10 -10.10
CA ARG A 170 -13.50 -2.20 -9.08
C ARG A 170 -13.82 -0.81 -9.65
N LEU A 171 -13.03 -0.31 -10.60
CA LEU A 171 -13.31 0.94 -11.29
C LEU A 171 -14.43 0.82 -12.34
N GLY A 172 -14.74 -0.38 -12.84
CA GLY A 172 -15.67 -0.57 -13.95
C GLY A 172 -15.19 0.13 -15.23
N LEU A 173 -13.89 0.05 -15.54
CA LEU A 173 -13.26 0.64 -16.73
C LEU A 173 -12.59 -0.42 -17.59
N THR A 174 -12.02 -0.03 -18.73
CA THR A 174 -11.02 -0.83 -19.45
C THR A 174 -9.61 -0.37 -19.09
N GLY A 175 -8.60 -1.25 -19.23
CA GLY A 175 -7.20 -0.88 -18.96
C GLY A 175 -6.75 0.36 -19.74
N SER A 176 -7.16 0.50 -21.00
CA SER A 176 -6.85 1.66 -21.85
C SER A 176 -7.40 3.01 -21.36
N GLN A 177 -8.35 3.00 -20.43
CA GLN A 177 -8.93 4.19 -19.77
C GLN A 177 -8.24 4.51 -18.42
N VAL A 178 -7.31 3.66 -17.98
CA VAL A 178 -6.61 3.80 -16.70
C VAL A 178 -5.12 3.98 -16.96
N MET A 179 -4.52 4.92 -16.24
CA MET A 179 -3.07 5.10 -16.19
C MET A 179 -2.56 4.73 -14.80
N HIS A 180 -1.46 4.01 -14.70
CA HIS A 180 -0.76 3.75 -13.46
C HIS A 180 0.52 4.58 -13.36
N VAL A 181 0.81 5.12 -12.18
CA VAL A 181 1.99 5.96 -11.91
C VAL A 181 2.68 5.41 -10.67
N GLY A 182 3.97 5.08 -10.77
CA GLY A 182 4.73 4.53 -9.63
C GLY A 182 6.24 4.63 -9.84
N ASP A 183 6.99 4.35 -8.78
CA ASP A 183 8.45 4.52 -8.71
C ASP A 183 9.23 3.33 -9.26
N SER A 184 8.68 2.12 -9.20
CA SER A 184 9.34 0.91 -9.70
C SER A 184 8.99 0.64 -11.15
N CYS A 185 10.01 0.58 -12.02
CA CYS A 185 9.79 0.21 -13.40
C CYS A 185 9.26 -1.22 -13.51
N TYR A 186 9.83 -2.16 -12.74
CA TYR A 186 9.39 -3.55 -12.77
C TYR A 186 7.99 -3.74 -12.19
N HIS A 187 7.75 -3.30 -10.95
CA HIS A 187 6.49 -3.57 -10.27
C HIS A 187 5.34 -2.73 -10.84
N ASP A 188 5.54 -1.44 -11.02
CA ASP A 188 4.47 -0.50 -11.35
C ASP A 188 4.27 -0.39 -12.85
N VAL A 189 5.36 -0.09 -13.57
CA VAL A 189 5.25 0.29 -14.98
C VAL A 189 5.03 -0.92 -15.87
N ILE A 190 5.93 -1.90 -15.82
CA ILE A 190 5.83 -3.15 -16.57
C ILE A 190 4.59 -3.94 -16.13
N GLY A 191 4.34 -4.01 -14.82
CA GLY A 191 3.14 -4.66 -14.28
C GLY A 191 1.84 -4.09 -14.82
N ALA A 192 1.68 -2.76 -14.75
CA ALA A 192 0.48 -2.09 -15.27
C ALA A 192 0.34 -2.24 -16.78
N TRP A 193 1.44 -2.09 -17.52
CA TRP A 193 1.44 -2.24 -18.98
C TRP A 193 1.04 -3.66 -19.41
N ASN A 194 1.58 -4.71 -18.78
CA ASN A 194 1.22 -6.11 -19.04
C ASN A 194 -0.25 -6.42 -18.71
N ALA A 195 -0.85 -5.66 -17.80
CA ALA A 195 -2.28 -5.73 -17.49
C ALA A 195 -3.16 -4.92 -18.45
N GLY A 196 -2.57 -4.22 -19.42
CA GLY A 196 -3.26 -3.42 -20.44
C GLY A 196 -3.60 -2.00 -20.01
N LEU A 197 -2.98 -1.50 -18.93
CA LEU A 197 -3.08 -0.10 -18.52
C LEU A 197 -2.06 0.74 -19.30
N ARG A 198 -2.28 2.05 -19.30
CA ARG A 198 -1.19 3.00 -19.56
C ARG A 198 -0.30 3.07 -18.32
N ALA A 199 0.98 3.34 -18.48
CA ALA A 199 1.91 3.42 -17.35
C ALA A 199 2.85 4.61 -17.53
N LEU A 200 3.16 5.29 -16.42
CA LEU A 200 4.18 6.32 -16.33
C LEU A 200 5.14 6.00 -15.17
N HIS A 201 6.42 6.15 -15.43
CA HIS A 201 7.47 5.98 -14.43
C HIS A 201 7.70 7.29 -13.67
N TYR A 202 7.64 7.24 -12.33
CA TYR A 202 7.91 8.37 -11.44
C TYR A 202 8.97 7.99 -10.38
N PRO A 203 10.27 7.95 -10.74
CA PRO A 203 11.33 7.50 -9.84
C PRO A 203 11.77 8.54 -8.80
N ARG A 204 11.01 9.63 -8.60
CA ARG A 204 11.52 10.85 -7.95
C ARG A 204 12.01 10.64 -6.51
N LEU A 205 11.34 9.78 -5.75
CA LEU A 205 11.65 9.55 -4.33
C LEU A 205 12.42 8.24 -4.08
N ILE A 206 12.75 7.47 -5.13
CA ILE A 206 13.40 6.15 -4.97
C ILE A 206 14.73 6.22 -4.22
N HIS A 207 15.45 7.34 -4.36
CA HIS A 207 16.71 7.58 -3.67
C HIS A 207 16.55 7.64 -2.14
N LEU A 208 15.37 8.04 -1.62
CA LEU A 208 15.07 8.05 -0.18
C LEU A 208 14.92 6.64 0.38
N ARG A 209 14.60 5.66 -0.48
CA ARG A 209 14.59 4.24 -0.13
C ARG A 209 16.02 3.66 0.01
N GLY A 210 17.04 4.40 -0.41
CA GLY A 210 18.42 3.90 -0.54
C GLY A 210 18.61 2.96 -1.73
N ALA A 211 17.69 2.97 -2.69
CA ALA A 211 17.78 2.20 -3.92
C ALA A 211 18.30 3.08 -5.07
N SER A 212 19.06 2.47 -5.99
CA SER A 212 19.40 3.09 -7.27
C SER A 212 18.18 3.08 -8.19
N GLU A 213 18.09 4.08 -9.05
CA GLU A 213 17.06 4.09 -10.09
C GLU A 213 17.19 2.89 -11.02
N GLU A 214 16.07 2.24 -11.32
CA GLU A 214 15.99 1.16 -12.30
C GLU A 214 15.92 1.73 -13.72
N PRO A 215 16.68 1.18 -14.70
CA PRO A 215 16.47 1.51 -16.11
C PRO A 215 15.02 1.26 -16.52
N CYS A 216 14.40 2.23 -17.21
CA CYS A 216 13.03 2.10 -17.66
C CYS A 216 12.85 2.68 -19.08
N ASP A 217 12.43 1.84 -20.02
CA ASP A 217 12.20 2.24 -21.42
C ASP A 217 10.84 2.92 -21.66
N PHE A 218 10.06 3.11 -20.59
CA PHE A 218 8.73 3.71 -20.64
C PHE A 218 8.79 5.23 -20.40
N GLU A 219 7.69 5.90 -20.73
CA GLU A 219 7.55 7.34 -20.49
C GLU A 219 7.73 7.66 -19.00
N ARG A 220 8.68 8.57 -18.73
CA ARG A 220 9.05 9.03 -17.40
C ARG A 220 8.52 10.44 -17.16
N ILE A 221 8.07 10.68 -15.94
CA ILE A 221 7.77 12.02 -15.42
C ILE A 221 8.61 12.29 -14.17
N ASP A 222 9.16 13.50 -14.07
CA ASP A 222 9.95 13.92 -12.90
C ASP A 222 9.13 14.73 -11.89
N SER A 223 7.87 15.04 -12.22
CA SER A 223 6.92 15.75 -11.38
C SER A 223 5.51 15.20 -11.61
N LEU A 224 4.76 14.98 -10.53
CA LEU A 224 3.35 14.59 -10.58
C LEU A 224 2.49 15.69 -11.22
N ARG A 225 2.96 16.95 -11.24
CA ARG A 225 2.24 18.07 -11.90
C ARG A 225 2.03 17.82 -13.39
N ARG A 226 2.93 17.06 -14.03
CA ARG A 226 2.81 16.68 -15.45
C ARG A 226 1.52 15.90 -15.73
N LEU A 227 0.95 15.22 -14.73
CA LEU A 227 -0.34 14.52 -14.88
C LEU A 227 -1.50 15.47 -15.18
N ILE A 228 -1.46 16.71 -14.65
CA ILE A 228 -2.48 17.72 -14.93
C ILE A 228 -2.45 18.09 -16.41
N GLU A 229 -1.25 18.35 -16.94
CA GLU A 229 -1.02 18.69 -18.35
C GLU A 229 -1.42 17.53 -19.27
N ILE A 230 -1.12 16.29 -18.90
CA ILE A 230 -1.50 15.08 -19.67
C ILE A 230 -3.03 14.93 -19.76
N VAL A 231 -3.76 15.28 -18.70
CA VAL A 231 -5.22 15.24 -18.69
C VAL A 231 -5.78 16.34 -19.59
N GLU A 232 -5.25 17.56 -19.51
CA GLU A 232 -5.70 18.71 -20.32
C GLU A 232 -5.44 18.54 -21.82
N MET A 233 -4.31 17.96 -22.21
CA MET A 233 -3.99 17.71 -23.62
C MET A 233 -4.87 16.65 -24.30
N ARG A 234 -5.72 15.95 -23.53
CA ARG A 234 -6.50 14.79 -24.00
C ARG A 234 -8.02 14.98 -23.86
N GLU A 235 -8.46 16.17 -23.45
CA GLU A 235 -9.83 16.68 -23.65
C GLU A 235 -10.00 17.14 -25.11
#